data_AF-A0A7S3QQ03-F1
#
_entry.id   AF-A0A7S3QQ03-F1
#
_cell.length_a   1.000
_cell.length_b   1.000
_cell.length_c   1.000
_cell.angle_alpha   90.00
_cell.angle_beta   90.00
_cell.angle_gamma   90.00
#
_symmetry.space_group_name_H-M   'P 1'
#
loop_
_entity.id
_entity.type
_entity.pdbx_description
1 polymer ?
#
loop_
_entity_poly.entity_id
_entity_poly.type
_entity_poly.pdbx_seq_one_letter_code
_entity_poly.pdbx_strand_id
1 'polypeptide(L)'
;MPKGKGGKKKNKFENETEEERRIRLEMETLQAGEKETRQQEMVRMELRERGIREHRYAHLNGIKIHNQWRKIMRMAKVEELRRDIEILSQNHEREVDRKDAIVQMLDRDLEEAEEQYGMAVRAHMLVVESLMDLQYQRMKALEADFAQDLKALEEEFEVERTEIINTHVRQRKDMTDIIAAMEQEFADMDNELRQDFEAQREEIKNRNSEEYNVLKIQLEGIIEELERHFEQAHRAYLESTEHRTQAFKHLTRNDAQAARVIEKRMRKLVKLQEALTHWRTKISTNSREWEDRNRALRSEKEIMSRHYSHLKSNMDNFRAAQGNRLKTLTLSSNATLEELNKKHELAENVLKLSELCRKFETEQEKVIPFYVPPQAEALYQSEEAEVAEAAQQSADAVGAEQSTSSGQADGNVKFAEQEGVQVESEASGTAKSKSSAAVARTASGAQRPRFSALGVDDQGEEVEEWDYLNRFFRRFNKAVLDNACIDKEKARLEKENADLRSILKQYLDGISVNDDVMNNPVNPLMVVNNRLQVTLTERNKARQQATLLRTQQAAGTQGTAAAAAAPQVVPVYAHAGSS
;
A
#
# COMPACT_ATOMS: atom_id res chain seq x y z
N MET A 1 -33.56 123.91 -10.29
CA MET A 1 -33.57 125.02 -9.31
C MET A 1 -32.59 126.10 -9.82
N PRO A 2 -32.95 127.40 -9.81
CA PRO A 2 -33.53 127.98 -11.03
C PRO A 2 -33.03 129.41 -11.42
N LYS A 3 -33.40 129.81 -12.65
CA LYS A 3 -33.72 131.18 -13.15
C LYS A 3 -32.56 132.20 -13.32
N GLY A 4 -32.54 133.06 -14.35
CA GLY A 4 -33.50 133.27 -15.45
C GLY A 4 -33.24 134.55 -16.26
N LYS A 5 -34.11 134.75 -17.27
CA LYS A 5 -34.59 135.99 -17.94
C LYS A 5 -33.52 136.90 -18.61
N GLY A 6 -33.67 137.42 -19.83
CA GLY A 6 -34.82 137.57 -20.73
C GLY A 6 -35.04 139.04 -21.12
N GLY A 7 -35.07 139.34 -22.43
CA GLY A 7 -35.61 140.57 -23.05
C GLY A 7 -34.60 141.70 -23.31
N LYS A 8 -34.76 142.60 -24.30
CA LYS A 8 -35.81 142.84 -25.31
C LYS A 8 -35.26 143.85 -26.34
N LYS A 9 -35.69 143.75 -27.60
CA LYS A 9 -35.45 144.69 -28.72
C LYS A 9 -35.91 146.14 -28.45
N LYS A 10 -35.27 147.11 -29.10
CA LYS A 10 -35.95 148.22 -29.81
C LYS A 10 -35.07 148.81 -30.92
N ASN A 11 -35.63 148.88 -32.13
CA ASN A 11 -35.08 149.51 -33.33
C ASN A 11 -35.06 151.04 -33.21
N LYS A 12 -34.13 151.67 -33.95
CA LYS A 12 -34.39 152.92 -34.68
C LYS A 12 -33.50 152.93 -35.94
N PHE A 13 -34.11 153.09 -37.11
CA PHE A 13 -33.48 153.16 -38.43
C PHE A 13 -33.46 154.62 -38.92
N GLU A 14 -32.52 154.91 -39.82
CA GLU A 14 -32.56 155.75 -41.04
C GLU A 14 -31.14 156.29 -41.30
N ASN A 15 -30.53 156.32 -42.49
CA ASN A 15 -30.88 156.06 -43.90
C ASN A 15 -29.53 156.00 -44.67
N GLU A 16 -29.31 155.12 -45.68
CA GLU A 16 -28.19 155.26 -46.66
C GLU A 16 -28.29 154.26 -47.86
N THR A 17 -27.78 154.67 -49.04
CA THR A 17 -28.05 154.23 -50.43
C THR A 17 -27.42 152.89 -50.90
N GLU A 18 -27.99 152.29 -51.97
CA GLU A 18 -27.91 150.85 -52.33
C GLU A 18 -26.58 150.28 -52.85
N GLU A 19 -25.58 151.09 -53.24
CA GLU A 19 -24.39 150.57 -53.92
C GLU A 19 -23.29 150.04 -52.97
N GLU A 20 -23.21 150.51 -51.72
CA GLU A 20 -22.22 150.04 -50.74
C GLU A 20 -22.60 148.71 -50.06
N ARG A 21 -23.87 148.28 -50.17
CA ARG A 21 -24.32 146.97 -49.66
C ARG A 21 -23.73 145.78 -50.41
N ARG A 22 -23.43 145.91 -51.70
CA ARG A 22 -23.01 144.77 -52.54
C ARG A 22 -21.58 144.30 -52.27
N ILE A 23 -20.63 145.22 -52.13
CA ILE A 23 -19.19 144.88 -51.99
C ILE A 23 -18.87 144.35 -50.60
N ARG A 24 -19.53 144.87 -49.55
CA ARG A 24 -19.39 144.34 -48.18
C ARG A 24 -19.94 142.91 -48.08
N LEU A 25 -21.07 142.63 -48.75
CA LEU A 25 -21.68 141.32 -48.78
C LEU A 25 -20.72 140.28 -49.38
N GLU A 26 -20.01 140.62 -50.46
CA GLU A 26 -19.10 139.69 -51.15
C GLU A 26 -17.85 139.36 -50.31
N MET A 27 -17.24 140.36 -49.65
CA MET A 27 -16.10 140.13 -48.74
C MET A 27 -16.51 139.42 -47.44
N GLU A 28 -17.71 139.69 -46.93
CA GLU A 28 -18.30 138.97 -45.79
C GLU A 28 -18.62 137.51 -46.16
N THR A 29 -19.04 137.23 -47.40
CA THR A 29 -19.27 135.86 -47.87
C THR A 29 -17.97 135.05 -48.03
N LEU A 30 -16.87 135.64 -48.49
CA LEU A 30 -15.57 134.97 -48.57
C LEU A 30 -14.93 134.74 -47.20
N GLN A 31 -15.00 135.72 -46.29
CA GLN A 31 -14.53 135.53 -44.92
C GLN A 31 -15.40 134.54 -44.12
N ALA A 32 -16.71 134.48 -44.39
CA ALA A 32 -17.58 133.45 -43.83
C ALA A 32 -17.18 132.06 -44.35
N GLY A 33 -16.90 131.93 -45.66
CA GLY A 33 -16.44 130.69 -46.26
C GLY A 33 -15.09 130.19 -45.71
N GLU A 34 -14.09 131.07 -45.55
CA GLU A 34 -12.80 130.69 -44.95
C GLU A 34 -12.90 130.34 -43.45
N LYS A 35 -13.81 130.99 -42.72
CA LYS A 35 -14.09 130.64 -41.32
C LYS A 35 -14.82 129.31 -41.23
N GLU A 36 -15.75 129.02 -42.13
CA GLU A 36 -16.43 127.73 -42.22
C GLU A 36 -15.47 126.59 -42.60
N THR A 37 -14.55 126.79 -43.55
CA THR A 37 -13.55 125.77 -43.90
C THR A 37 -12.56 125.54 -42.76
N ARG A 38 -12.09 126.59 -42.07
CA ARG A 38 -11.27 126.43 -40.86
C ARG A 38 -12.02 125.73 -39.73
N GLN A 39 -13.30 126.03 -39.53
CA GLN A 39 -14.13 125.31 -38.55
C GLN A 39 -14.32 123.84 -38.94
N GLN A 40 -14.54 123.54 -40.22
CA GLN A 40 -14.65 122.18 -40.74
C GLN A 40 -13.32 121.41 -40.59
N GLU A 41 -12.17 122.06 -40.84
CA GLU A 41 -10.85 121.48 -40.64
C GLU A 41 -10.53 121.22 -39.17
N MET A 42 -10.89 122.15 -38.27
CA MET A 42 -10.78 121.96 -36.82
C MET A 42 -11.63 120.77 -36.35
N VAL A 43 -12.90 120.68 -36.79
CA VAL A 43 -13.76 119.54 -36.49
C VAL A 43 -13.19 118.24 -37.07
N ARG A 44 -12.61 118.27 -38.27
CA ARG A 44 -11.99 117.10 -38.90
C ARG A 44 -10.72 116.66 -38.16
N MET A 45 -9.91 117.60 -37.69
CA MET A 45 -8.73 117.32 -36.86
C MET A 45 -9.16 116.77 -35.50
N GLU A 46 -10.17 117.34 -34.84
CA GLU A 46 -10.73 116.81 -33.59
C GLU A 46 -11.29 115.40 -33.76
N LEU A 47 -11.97 115.12 -34.88
CA LEU A 47 -12.48 113.79 -35.20
C LEU A 47 -11.33 112.79 -35.44
N ARG A 48 -10.26 113.22 -36.12
CA ARG A 48 -9.05 112.41 -36.34
C ARG A 48 -8.31 112.14 -35.03
N GLU A 49 -8.15 113.15 -34.18
CA GLU A 49 -7.58 112.99 -32.83
C GLU A 49 -8.44 112.10 -31.94
N ARG A 50 -9.77 112.20 -32.07
CA ARG A 50 -10.71 111.30 -31.39
C ARG A 50 -10.57 109.87 -31.91
N GLY A 51 -10.46 109.66 -33.22
CA GLY A 51 -10.20 108.35 -33.82
C GLY A 51 -8.85 107.74 -33.42
N ILE A 52 -7.78 108.55 -33.32
CA ILE A 52 -6.47 108.09 -32.84
C ILE A 52 -6.53 107.79 -31.33
N ARG A 53 -7.27 108.58 -30.54
CA ARG A 53 -7.53 108.26 -29.13
C ARG A 53 -8.32 106.97 -28.98
N GLU A 54 -9.39 106.79 -29.75
CA GLU A 54 -10.19 105.57 -29.76
C GLU A 54 -9.38 104.36 -30.22
N HIS A 55 -8.52 104.49 -31.24
CA HIS A 55 -7.62 103.41 -31.66
C HIS A 55 -6.57 103.08 -30.58
N ARG A 56 -5.99 104.08 -29.92
CA ARG A 56 -5.08 103.87 -28.79
C ARG A 56 -5.79 103.22 -27.61
N TYR A 57 -7.01 103.65 -27.29
CA TYR A 57 -7.82 103.03 -26.24
C TYR A 57 -8.25 101.61 -26.64
N ALA A 58 -8.61 101.35 -27.89
CA ALA A 58 -8.93 100.02 -28.39
C ALA A 58 -7.71 99.08 -28.30
N HIS A 59 -6.51 99.57 -28.67
CA HIS A 59 -5.27 98.79 -28.55
C HIS A 59 -4.90 98.51 -27.08
N LEU A 60 -4.92 99.54 -26.23
CA LEU A 60 -4.66 99.38 -24.80
C LEU A 60 -5.71 98.50 -24.11
N ASN A 61 -6.98 98.64 -24.48
CA ASN A 61 -8.06 97.78 -23.98
C ASN A 61 -7.89 96.35 -24.50
N GLY A 62 -7.48 96.15 -25.74
CA GLY A 62 -7.13 94.83 -26.29
C GLY A 62 -6.01 94.14 -25.51
N ILE A 63 -4.92 94.86 -25.18
CA ILE A 63 -3.84 94.32 -24.34
C ILE A 63 -4.34 94.00 -22.93
N LYS A 64 -5.17 94.87 -22.33
CA LYS A 64 -5.77 94.62 -21.01
C LYS A 64 -6.69 93.39 -21.02
N ILE A 65 -7.53 93.26 -22.04
CA ILE A 65 -8.43 92.12 -22.25
C ILE A 65 -7.61 90.85 -22.45
N HIS A 66 -6.58 90.85 -23.31
CA HIS A 66 -5.69 89.69 -23.47
C HIS A 66 -4.93 89.33 -22.19
N ASN A 67 -4.53 90.31 -21.39
CA ASN A 67 -3.88 90.05 -20.10
C ASN A 67 -4.87 89.44 -19.10
N GLN A 68 -6.10 89.95 -19.04
CA GLN A 68 -7.19 89.37 -18.26
C GLN A 68 -7.54 87.96 -18.74
N TRP A 69 -7.67 87.72 -20.04
CA TRP A 69 -7.88 86.39 -20.61
C TRP A 69 -6.74 85.42 -20.31
N ARG A 70 -5.47 85.85 -20.41
CA ARG A 70 -4.33 85.01 -20.00
C ARG A 70 -4.35 84.69 -18.51
N LYS A 71 -4.84 85.60 -17.66
CA LYS A 71 -5.03 85.32 -16.23
C LYS A 71 -6.14 84.28 -16.05
N ILE A 72 -7.29 84.46 -16.70
CA ILE A 72 -8.42 83.52 -16.64
C ILE A 72 -8.02 82.14 -17.17
N MET A 73 -7.38 82.06 -18.35
CA MET A 73 -6.92 80.80 -18.94
C MET A 73 -5.86 80.10 -18.08
N ARG A 74 -4.94 80.85 -17.44
CA ARG A 74 -4.00 80.25 -16.49
C ARG A 74 -4.71 79.69 -15.27
N MET A 75 -5.68 80.41 -14.70
CA MET A 75 -6.48 79.92 -13.58
C MET A 75 -7.24 78.65 -13.98
N ALA A 76 -7.92 78.67 -15.13
CA ALA A 76 -8.65 77.51 -15.65
C ALA A 76 -7.72 76.31 -15.91
N LYS A 77 -6.52 76.52 -16.49
CA LYS A 77 -5.56 75.43 -16.72
C LYS A 77 -4.95 74.92 -15.41
N VAL A 78 -4.70 75.78 -14.43
CA VAL A 78 -4.25 75.38 -13.09
C VAL A 78 -5.33 74.54 -12.39
N GLU A 79 -6.61 74.90 -12.53
CA GLU A 79 -7.72 74.12 -12.00
C GLU A 79 -7.86 72.76 -12.71
N GLU A 80 -7.73 72.73 -14.04
CA GLU A 80 -7.70 71.48 -14.82
C GLU A 80 -6.56 70.56 -14.37
N LEU A 81 -5.32 71.08 -14.30
CA LEU A 81 -4.17 70.31 -13.84
C LEU A 81 -4.31 69.82 -12.39
N ARG A 82 -4.96 70.59 -11.51
CA ARG A 82 -5.25 70.15 -10.14
C ARG A 82 -6.22 68.96 -10.14
N ARG A 83 -7.27 69.00 -10.96
CA ARG A 83 -8.19 67.86 -11.12
C ARG A 83 -7.47 66.65 -11.71
N ASP A 84 -6.60 66.86 -12.70
CA ASP A 84 -5.83 65.76 -13.30
C ASP A 84 -4.88 65.11 -12.29
N ILE A 85 -4.20 65.92 -11.46
CA ILE A 85 -3.34 65.42 -10.35
C ILE A 85 -4.17 64.64 -9.33
N GLU A 86 -5.36 65.12 -8.99
CA GLU A 86 -6.26 64.43 -8.05
C GLU A 86 -6.78 63.11 -8.61
N ILE A 87 -7.13 63.05 -9.90
CA ILE A 87 -7.51 61.80 -10.57
C ILE A 87 -6.31 60.84 -10.60
N LEU A 88 -5.12 61.34 -10.92
CA LEU A 88 -3.89 60.53 -10.95
C LEU A 88 -3.55 60.00 -9.55
N SER A 89 -3.71 60.81 -8.50
CA SER A 89 -3.45 60.37 -7.12
C SER A 89 -4.45 59.31 -6.67
N GLN A 90 -5.75 59.47 -6.97
CA GLN A 90 -6.76 58.46 -6.69
C GLN A 90 -6.51 57.15 -7.45
N ASN A 91 -6.07 57.24 -8.71
CA ASN A 91 -5.71 56.06 -9.48
C ASN A 91 -4.47 55.36 -8.88
N HIS A 92 -3.48 56.13 -8.46
CA HIS A 92 -2.29 55.58 -7.80
C HIS A 92 -2.62 54.93 -6.46
N GLU A 93 -3.45 55.54 -5.62
CA GLU A 93 -3.94 54.94 -4.36
C GLU A 93 -4.64 53.60 -4.62
N ARG A 94 -5.53 53.53 -5.61
CA ARG A 94 -6.19 52.25 -5.99
C ARG A 94 -5.21 51.21 -6.52
N GLU A 95 -4.12 51.62 -7.17
CA GLU A 95 -3.07 50.69 -7.59
C GLU A 95 -2.24 50.19 -6.41
N VAL A 96 -1.94 51.07 -5.44
CA VAL A 96 -1.27 50.71 -4.20
C VAL A 96 -2.14 49.74 -3.41
N ASP A 97 -3.42 50.03 -3.18
CA ASP A 97 -4.35 49.14 -2.47
C ASP A 97 -4.44 47.75 -3.12
N ARG A 98 -4.48 47.69 -4.46
CA ARG A 98 -4.48 46.41 -5.19
C ARG A 98 -3.16 45.65 -5.02
N LYS A 99 -2.03 46.35 -5.06
CA LYS A 99 -0.71 45.74 -4.85
C LYS A 99 -0.55 45.26 -3.41
N ASP A 100 -0.98 46.04 -2.43
CA ASP A 100 -0.96 45.68 -1.02
C ASP A 100 -1.87 44.47 -0.74
N ALA A 101 -3.04 44.39 -1.38
CA ALA A 101 -3.89 43.20 -1.32
C ALA A 101 -3.20 41.96 -1.90
N ILE A 102 -2.50 42.10 -3.03
CA ILE A 102 -1.71 41.00 -3.63
C ILE A 102 -0.56 40.59 -2.70
N VAL A 103 0.17 41.54 -2.12
CA VAL A 103 1.24 41.25 -1.15
C VAL A 103 0.69 40.48 0.04
N GLN A 104 -0.44 40.90 0.62
CA GLN A 104 -1.08 40.18 1.72
C GLN A 104 -1.56 38.77 1.35
N MET A 105 -1.98 38.55 0.11
CA MET A 105 -2.29 37.19 -0.36
C MET A 105 -1.02 36.35 -0.50
N LEU A 106 0.04 36.90 -1.11
CA LEU A 106 1.32 36.22 -1.26
C LEU A 106 1.98 35.90 0.09
N ASP A 107 1.86 36.78 1.08
CA ASP A 107 2.37 36.53 2.44
C ASP A 107 1.63 35.35 3.08
N ARG A 108 0.31 35.25 2.91
CA ARG A 108 -0.47 34.08 3.37
C ARG A 108 -0.09 32.81 2.62
N ASP A 109 0.04 32.87 1.30
CA ASP A 109 0.46 31.72 0.49
C ASP A 109 1.86 31.23 0.90
N LEU A 110 2.76 32.15 1.29
CA LEU A 110 4.08 31.80 1.84
C LEU A 110 3.97 31.13 3.21
N GLU A 111 3.17 31.67 4.13
CA GLU A 111 2.92 31.05 5.45
C GLU A 111 2.33 29.65 5.30
N GLU A 112 1.31 29.47 4.45
CA GLU A 112 0.71 28.17 4.16
C GLU A 112 1.72 27.18 3.57
N ALA A 113 2.56 27.64 2.63
CA ALA A 113 3.61 26.80 2.06
C ALA A 113 4.64 26.38 3.13
N GLU A 114 5.08 27.30 3.99
CA GLU A 114 6.00 26.99 5.09
C GLU A 114 5.39 25.98 6.08
N GLU A 115 4.11 26.13 6.42
CA GLU A 115 3.41 25.17 7.27
C GLU A 115 3.34 23.79 6.61
N GLN A 116 3.01 23.71 5.32
CA GLN A 116 3.00 22.47 4.55
C GLN A 116 4.39 21.81 4.52
N TYR A 117 5.45 22.59 4.28
CA TYR A 117 6.83 22.07 4.35
C TYR A 117 7.15 21.56 5.76
N GLY A 118 6.78 22.29 6.80
CA GLY A 118 6.95 21.86 8.19
C GLY A 118 6.20 20.56 8.51
N MET A 119 4.97 20.40 8.02
CA MET A 119 4.18 19.17 8.15
C MET A 119 4.83 18.00 7.41
N ALA A 120 5.29 18.22 6.18
CA ALA A 120 5.95 17.20 5.38
C ALA A 120 7.27 16.72 6.02
N VAL A 121 8.08 17.63 6.58
CA VAL A 121 9.31 17.28 7.30
C VAL A 121 9.00 16.46 8.56
N ARG A 122 8.00 16.87 9.35
CA ARG A 122 7.56 16.09 10.52
C ARG A 122 7.06 14.70 10.14
N ALA A 123 6.27 14.59 9.08
CA ALA A 123 5.80 13.31 8.57
C ALA A 123 6.96 12.42 8.09
N HIS A 124 7.91 12.98 7.34
CA HIS A 124 9.11 12.25 6.91
C HIS A 124 9.95 11.78 8.11
N MET A 125 10.12 12.62 9.14
CA MET A 125 10.85 12.24 10.35
C MET A 125 10.18 11.05 11.06
N LEU A 126 8.86 11.05 11.20
CA LEU A 126 8.12 9.92 11.77
C LEU A 126 8.29 8.63 10.97
N VAL A 127 8.32 8.73 9.63
CA VAL A 127 8.60 7.57 8.78
C VAL A 127 10.03 7.07 9.00
N VAL A 128 11.01 7.96 9.08
CA VAL A 128 12.41 7.60 9.37
C VAL A 128 12.54 6.95 10.75
N GLU A 129 11.87 7.48 11.78
CA GLU A 129 11.82 6.88 13.12
C GLU A 129 11.20 5.47 13.07
N SER A 130 10.07 5.30 12.38
CA SER A 130 9.45 3.97 12.22
C SER A 130 10.37 2.97 11.50
N LEU A 131 11.15 3.44 10.53
CA LEU A 131 12.14 2.62 9.83
C LEU A 131 13.30 2.28 10.77
N MET A 132 13.78 3.22 11.58
CA MET A 132 14.81 2.96 12.58
C MET A 132 14.32 1.90 13.58
N ASP A 133 13.09 2.02 14.10
CA ASP A 133 12.50 1.03 15.00
C ASP A 133 12.44 -0.36 14.38
N LEU A 134 12.02 -0.46 13.11
CA LEU A 134 12.00 -1.72 12.38
C LEU A 134 13.42 -2.30 12.24
N GLN A 135 14.43 -1.47 11.94
CA GLN A 135 15.80 -1.94 11.85
C GLN A 135 16.37 -2.34 13.22
N TYR A 136 16.02 -1.63 14.30
CA TYR A 136 16.40 -2.01 15.66
C TYR A 136 15.80 -3.35 16.06
N GLN A 137 14.53 -3.59 15.76
CA GLN A 137 13.88 -4.88 16.02
C GLN A 137 14.54 -6.01 15.22
N ARG A 138 14.84 -5.78 13.93
CA ARG A 138 15.54 -6.74 13.09
C ARG A 138 16.95 -7.05 13.62
N MET A 139 17.70 -6.02 14.02
CA MET A 139 19.05 -6.18 14.57
C MET A 139 19.01 -6.95 15.89
N LYS A 140 18.07 -6.62 16.78
CA LYS A 140 17.87 -7.33 18.05
C LYS A 140 17.48 -8.80 17.85
N ALA A 141 16.63 -9.10 16.86
CA ALA A 141 16.28 -10.48 16.52
C ALA A 141 17.50 -11.25 16.01
N LEU A 142 18.28 -10.65 15.10
CA LEU A 142 19.52 -11.25 14.61
C LEU A 142 20.54 -11.47 15.74
N GLU A 143 20.71 -10.51 16.65
CA GLU A 143 21.58 -10.68 17.82
C GLU A 143 21.10 -11.81 18.75
N ALA A 144 19.79 -11.96 18.93
CA ALA A 144 19.22 -13.06 19.71
C ALA A 144 19.46 -14.42 19.05
N ASP A 145 19.24 -14.51 17.73
CA ASP A 145 19.50 -15.72 16.93
C ASP A 145 20.99 -16.08 16.98
N PHE A 146 21.88 -15.11 16.76
CA PHE A 146 23.33 -15.33 16.87
C PHE A 146 23.75 -15.77 18.28
N ALA A 147 23.18 -15.18 19.33
CA ALA A 147 23.46 -15.60 20.70
C ALA A 147 22.94 -17.00 21.01
N GLN A 148 21.82 -17.40 20.42
CA GLN A 148 21.28 -18.75 20.54
C GLN A 148 22.16 -19.76 19.80
N ASP A 149 22.54 -19.47 18.56
CA ASP A 149 23.43 -20.32 17.76
C ASP A 149 24.79 -20.48 18.45
N LEU A 150 25.33 -19.40 19.00
CA LEU A 150 26.60 -19.44 19.73
C LEU A 150 26.51 -20.31 20.99
N LYS A 151 25.41 -20.22 21.75
CA LYS A 151 25.17 -21.09 22.91
C LYS A 151 25.00 -22.56 22.50
N ALA A 152 24.23 -22.84 21.45
CA ALA A 152 24.05 -24.20 20.96
C ALA A 152 25.40 -24.81 20.55
N LEU A 153 26.23 -24.04 19.84
CA LEU A 153 27.56 -24.46 19.46
C LEU A 153 28.49 -24.67 20.68
N GLU A 154 28.44 -23.77 21.67
CA GLU A 154 29.16 -23.94 22.93
C GLU A 154 28.74 -25.22 23.66
N GLU A 155 27.43 -25.48 23.77
CA GLU A 155 26.89 -26.70 24.39
C GLU A 155 27.32 -27.96 23.63
N GLU A 156 27.25 -27.96 22.29
CA GLU A 156 27.74 -29.06 21.45
C GLU A 156 29.23 -29.33 21.71
N PHE A 157 30.07 -28.29 21.73
CA PHE A 157 31.50 -28.44 22.02
C PHE A 157 31.76 -28.92 23.44
N GLU A 158 30.98 -28.50 24.43
CA GLU A 158 31.10 -28.99 25.79
C GLU A 158 30.72 -30.46 25.90
N VAL A 159 29.65 -30.88 25.23
CA VAL A 159 29.23 -32.29 25.16
C VAL A 159 30.32 -33.13 24.50
N GLU A 160 30.79 -32.75 23.30
CA GLU A 160 31.88 -33.44 22.61
C GLU A 160 33.15 -33.51 23.47
N ARG A 161 33.51 -32.40 24.12
CA ARG A 161 34.66 -32.37 25.04
C ARG A 161 34.47 -33.36 26.19
N THR A 162 33.29 -33.41 26.80
CA THR A 162 33.03 -34.35 27.90
C THR A 162 33.07 -35.80 27.42
N GLU A 163 32.57 -36.10 26.23
CA GLU A 163 32.63 -37.44 25.64
C GLU A 163 34.07 -37.85 25.34
N ILE A 164 34.89 -36.96 24.76
CA ILE A 164 36.32 -37.21 24.51
C ILE A 164 37.06 -37.45 25.83
N ILE A 165 36.79 -36.66 26.86
CA ILE A 165 37.41 -36.85 28.18
C ILE A 165 36.99 -38.20 28.77
N ASN A 166 35.71 -38.55 28.73
CA ASN A 166 35.18 -39.79 29.28
C ASN A 166 35.73 -41.02 28.54
N THR A 167 35.78 -40.98 27.22
CA THR A 167 36.36 -42.06 26.39
C THR A 167 37.85 -42.22 26.66
N HIS A 168 38.61 -41.12 26.76
CA HIS A 168 40.03 -41.17 27.12
C HIS A 168 40.24 -41.71 28.54
N VAL A 169 39.44 -41.29 29.53
CA VAL A 169 39.50 -41.81 30.90
C VAL A 169 39.21 -43.31 30.93
N ARG A 170 38.21 -43.76 30.17
CA ARG A 170 37.89 -45.18 30.03
C ARG A 170 39.03 -45.97 29.39
N GLN A 171 39.54 -45.51 28.25
CA GLN A 171 40.68 -46.17 27.57
C GLN A 171 41.92 -46.23 28.46
N ARG A 172 42.21 -45.16 29.21
CA ARG A 172 43.30 -45.13 30.18
C ARG A 172 43.08 -46.15 31.29
N LYS A 173 41.85 -46.26 31.81
CA LYS A 173 41.51 -47.25 32.84
C LYS A 173 41.66 -48.68 32.30
N ASP A 174 41.13 -48.96 31.11
CA ASP A 174 41.22 -50.27 30.47
C ASP A 174 42.70 -50.66 30.25
N MET A 175 43.54 -49.71 29.83
CA MET A 175 44.99 -49.91 29.71
C MET A 175 45.65 -50.21 31.07
N THR A 176 45.31 -49.47 32.12
CA THR A 176 45.85 -49.74 33.46
C THR A 176 45.39 -51.08 34.01
N ASP A 177 44.14 -51.48 33.73
CA ASP A 177 43.58 -52.76 34.16
C ASP A 177 44.26 -53.93 33.42
N ILE A 178 44.56 -53.78 32.12
CA ILE A 178 45.35 -54.76 31.35
C ILE A 178 46.78 -54.87 31.90
N ILE A 179 47.44 -53.74 32.20
CA ILE A 179 48.78 -53.75 32.80
C ILE A 179 48.76 -54.48 34.14
N ALA A 180 47.79 -54.18 35.01
CA ALA A 180 47.64 -54.83 36.30
C ALA A 180 47.36 -56.33 36.17
N ALA A 181 46.51 -56.74 35.23
CA ALA A 181 46.24 -58.15 34.95
C ALA A 181 47.50 -58.88 34.45
N MET A 182 48.26 -58.23 33.55
CA MET A 182 49.51 -58.78 33.03
C MET A 182 50.58 -58.89 34.13
N GLU A 183 50.72 -57.89 34.99
CA GLU A 183 51.61 -57.93 36.16
C GLU A 183 51.23 -59.05 37.13
N GLN A 184 49.92 -59.26 37.34
CA GLN A 184 49.41 -60.36 38.17
C GLN A 184 49.72 -61.72 37.55
N GLU A 185 49.47 -61.91 36.25
CA GLU A 185 49.82 -63.16 35.55
C GLU A 185 51.33 -63.43 35.62
N PHE A 186 52.18 -62.42 35.44
CA PHE A 186 53.62 -62.58 35.60
C PHE A 186 54.02 -62.95 37.03
N ALA A 187 53.37 -62.36 38.03
CA ALA A 187 53.62 -62.69 39.43
C ALA A 187 53.19 -64.13 39.76
N ASP A 188 52.05 -64.57 39.25
CA ASP A 188 51.54 -65.94 39.41
C ASP A 188 52.45 -66.95 38.71
N MET A 189 52.91 -66.66 37.49
CA MET A 189 53.90 -67.47 36.79
C MET A 189 55.24 -67.54 37.54
N ASP A 190 55.75 -66.44 38.09
CA ASP A 190 56.98 -66.45 38.90
C ASP A 190 56.80 -67.28 40.18
N ASN A 191 55.61 -67.22 40.80
CA ASN A 191 55.27 -68.05 41.96
C ASN A 191 55.16 -69.53 41.61
N GLU A 192 54.51 -69.88 40.50
CA GLU A 192 54.44 -71.26 40.00
C GLU A 192 55.84 -71.80 39.71
N LEU A 193 56.69 -71.04 39.00
CA LEU A 193 58.07 -71.43 38.75
C LEU A 193 58.83 -71.66 40.05
N ARG A 194 58.69 -70.77 41.05
CA ARG A 194 59.30 -70.97 42.37
C ARG A 194 58.80 -72.23 43.07
N GLN A 195 57.49 -72.49 43.04
CA GLN A 195 56.92 -73.70 43.61
C GLN A 195 57.43 -74.97 42.90
N ASP A 196 57.52 -74.95 41.57
CA ASP A 196 58.07 -76.04 40.77
C ASP A 196 59.55 -76.27 41.11
N PHE A 197 60.34 -75.21 41.26
CA PHE A 197 61.74 -75.32 41.69
C PHE A 197 61.86 -75.92 43.10
N GLU A 198 61.01 -75.52 44.04
CA GLU A 198 60.97 -76.10 45.39
C GLU A 198 60.52 -77.57 45.38
N ALA A 199 59.52 -77.90 44.55
CA ALA A 199 59.03 -79.27 44.37
C ALA A 199 60.10 -80.18 43.77
N GLN A 200 60.78 -79.76 42.69
CA GLN A 200 61.89 -80.51 42.10
C GLN A 200 63.04 -80.68 43.09
N ARG A 201 63.32 -79.67 43.91
CA ARG A 201 64.34 -79.76 44.96
C ARG A 201 63.98 -80.80 46.03
N GLU A 202 62.74 -80.85 46.49
CA GLU A 202 62.29 -81.87 47.44
C GLU A 202 62.19 -83.27 46.78
N GLU A 203 61.84 -83.36 45.51
CA GLU A 203 61.85 -84.62 44.75
C GLU A 203 63.27 -85.20 44.65
N ILE A 204 64.27 -84.37 44.33
CA ILE A 204 65.68 -84.80 44.30
C ILE A 204 66.14 -85.28 45.68
N LYS A 205 65.74 -84.60 46.75
CA LYS A 205 66.05 -84.98 48.12
C LYS A 205 65.39 -86.30 48.51
N ASN A 206 64.13 -86.51 48.14
CA ASN A 206 63.41 -87.77 48.35
C ASN A 206 64.05 -88.90 47.55
N ARG A 207 64.36 -88.68 46.28
CA ARG A 207 65.06 -89.64 45.44
C ARG A 207 66.40 -90.06 46.04
N ASN A 208 67.21 -89.12 46.53
CA ASN A 208 68.46 -89.45 47.21
C ASN A 208 68.22 -90.29 48.49
N SER A 209 67.14 -90.01 49.23
CA SER A 209 66.77 -90.81 50.40
C SER A 209 66.27 -92.22 50.02
N GLU A 210 65.57 -92.35 48.89
CA GLU A 210 65.14 -93.63 48.33
C GLU A 210 66.32 -94.45 47.82
N GLU A 211 67.24 -93.84 47.07
CA GLU A 211 68.48 -94.48 46.60
C GLU A 211 69.32 -94.99 47.78
N TYR A 212 69.40 -94.22 48.87
CA TYR A 212 70.02 -94.67 50.12
C TYR A 212 69.30 -95.89 50.72
N ASN A 213 67.96 -95.87 50.79
CA ASN A 213 67.18 -96.98 51.32
C ASN A 213 67.26 -98.24 50.45
N VAL A 214 67.27 -98.09 49.13
CA VAL A 214 67.44 -99.19 48.18
C VAL A 214 68.82 -99.82 48.33
N LEU A 215 69.88 -99.01 48.44
CA LEU A 215 71.23 -99.52 48.68
C LEU A 215 71.31 -100.27 50.02
N LYS A 216 70.64 -99.77 51.05
CA LYS A 216 70.51 -100.46 52.35
C LYS A 216 69.86 -101.84 52.19
N ILE A 217 68.74 -101.93 51.47
CA ILE A 217 68.03 -103.20 51.21
C ILE A 217 68.90 -104.16 50.38
N GLN A 218 69.64 -103.66 49.39
CA GLN A 218 70.54 -104.49 48.58
C GLN A 218 71.66 -105.10 49.42
N LEU A 219 72.25 -104.32 50.33
CA LEU A 219 73.28 -104.81 51.25
C LEU A 219 72.72 -105.85 52.23
N GLU A 220 71.48 -105.67 52.70
CA GLU A 220 70.76 -106.66 53.51
C GLU A 220 70.45 -107.95 52.72
N GLY A 221 70.07 -107.86 51.44
CA GLY A 221 69.78 -109.02 50.58
C GLY A 221 71.00 -109.88 50.21
N ILE A 222 72.18 -109.27 50.04
CA ILE A 222 73.43 -110.01 49.79
C ILE A 222 73.80 -110.87 51.01
N ILE A 223 73.44 -110.43 52.22
CA ILE A 223 73.65 -111.19 53.46
C ILE A 223 72.75 -112.44 53.46
N GLU A 224 71.49 -112.30 53.07
CA GLU A 224 70.54 -113.44 52.97
C GLU A 224 70.93 -114.45 51.88
N GLU A 225 71.49 -114.01 50.75
CA GLU A 225 71.95 -114.93 49.69
C GLU A 225 73.11 -115.83 50.13
N LEU A 226 74.02 -115.31 50.96
CA LEU A 226 75.11 -116.09 51.54
C LEU A 226 74.58 -117.19 52.48
N GLU A 227 73.49 -116.93 53.21
CA GLU A 227 72.81 -117.94 54.04
C GLU A 227 72.14 -119.02 53.19
N ARG A 228 71.56 -118.64 52.05
CA ARG A 228 70.86 -119.54 51.13
C ARG A 228 71.79 -120.51 50.38
N HIS A 229 73.04 -120.10 50.13
CA HIS A 229 74.06 -120.95 49.55
C HIS A 229 74.44 -122.14 50.46
N PHE A 230 74.39 -121.97 51.78
CA PHE A 230 74.58 -123.07 52.73
C PHE A 230 73.43 -124.09 52.67
N GLU A 231 72.21 -123.66 52.39
CA GLU A 231 71.05 -124.56 52.26
C GLU A 231 70.98 -125.31 50.93
N GLN A 232 71.49 -124.73 49.84
CA GLN A 232 71.42 -125.33 48.50
C GLN A 232 72.27 -126.59 48.35
N ALA A 233 73.40 -126.70 49.06
CA ALA A 233 74.20 -127.92 49.10
C ALA A 233 73.41 -129.13 49.66
N HIS A 234 72.40 -128.88 50.50
CA HIS A 234 71.55 -129.91 51.08
C HIS A 234 70.43 -130.39 50.15
N ARG A 235 69.98 -129.53 49.22
CA ARG A 235 68.87 -129.85 48.28
C ARG A 235 69.31 -130.67 47.06
N ALA A 236 70.58 -130.61 46.67
CA ALA A 236 71.13 -131.38 45.53
C ALA A 236 71.02 -132.91 45.67
N TYR A 237 70.76 -133.42 46.88
CA TYR A 237 70.54 -134.84 47.15
C TYR A 237 69.11 -135.32 46.80
N LEU A 238 68.15 -134.42 46.62
CA LEU A 238 66.72 -134.75 46.43
C LEU A 238 66.24 -134.63 44.97
N GLU A 239 67.07 -134.14 44.05
CA GLU A 239 66.69 -133.78 42.68
C GLU A 239 66.83 -134.91 41.64
N SER A 240 66.89 -136.19 42.03
CA SER A 240 66.64 -137.29 41.06
C SER A 240 65.17 -137.40 40.62
N THR A 241 64.31 -136.51 41.13
CA THR A 241 62.86 -136.46 40.91
C THR A 241 62.42 -135.53 39.76
N GLU A 242 63.38 -135.06 38.92
CA GLU A 242 63.29 -133.90 38.02
C GLU A 242 62.45 -134.07 36.72
N HIS A 243 62.03 -135.27 36.33
CA HIS A 243 61.46 -135.45 34.98
C HIS A 243 60.04 -134.89 34.77
N ARG A 244 59.26 -134.63 35.84
CA ARG A 244 57.86 -134.18 35.73
C ARG A 244 57.71 -132.65 35.62
N THR A 245 58.73 -131.88 35.99
CA THR A 245 58.77 -130.41 35.95
C THR A 245 59.09 -129.83 34.57
N GLN A 246 59.75 -130.59 33.68
CA GLN A 246 60.12 -130.10 32.34
C GLN A 246 58.92 -129.99 31.39
N ALA A 247 57.91 -130.86 31.51
CA ALA A 247 56.71 -130.83 30.67
C ALA A 247 55.78 -129.64 30.95
N PHE A 248 55.65 -129.23 32.23
CA PHE A 248 54.84 -128.06 32.61
C PHE A 248 55.47 -126.73 32.13
N LYS A 249 56.80 -126.62 32.17
CA LYS A 249 57.54 -125.42 31.72
C LYS A 249 57.34 -125.09 30.23
N HIS A 250 57.11 -126.08 29.38
CA HIS A 250 56.88 -125.86 27.95
C HIS A 250 55.49 -125.28 27.67
N LEU A 251 54.46 -125.75 28.37
CA LEU A 251 53.08 -125.28 28.18
C LEU A 251 52.87 -123.86 28.73
N THR A 252 53.46 -123.54 29.90
CA THR A 252 53.43 -122.18 30.48
C THR A 252 54.10 -121.14 29.59
N ARG A 253 55.11 -121.53 28.81
CA ARG A 253 55.84 -120.61 27.91
C ARG A 253 55.00 -120.18 26.71
N ASN A 254 54.17 -121.07 26.18
CA ASN A 254 53.28 -120.79 25.05
C ASN A 254 52.09 -119.91 25.46
N ASP A 255 51.49 -120.15 26.64
CA ASP A 255 50.43 -119.29 27.17
C ASP A 255 50.92 -117.88 27.50
N ALA A 256 52.13 -117.74 28.04
CA ALA A 256 52.74 -116.43 28.28
C ALA A 256 53.01 -115.65 26.99
N GLN A 257 53.34 -116.34 25.89
CA GLN A 257 53.53 -115.70 24.58
C GLN A 257 52.20 -115.24 23.97
N ALA A 258 51.16 -116.07 24.02
CA ALA A 258 49.82 -115.69 23.55
C ALA A 258 49.25 -114.51 24.36
N ALA A 259 49.39 -114.52 25.69
CA ALA A 259 48.95 -113.44 26.56
C ALA A 259 49.62 -112.09 26.23
N ARG A 260 50.94 -112.09 25.97
CA ARG A 260 51.67 -110.86 25.58
C ARG A 260 51.23 -110.31 24.23
N VAL A 261 50.86 -111.17 23.27
CA VAL A 261 50.36 -110.72 21.96
C VAL A 261 48.95 -110.13 22.10
N ILE A 262 48.09 -110.75 22.91
CA ILE A 262 46.74 -110.24 23.21
C ILE A 262 46.84 -108.88 23.92
N GLU A 263 47.71 -108.74 24.92
CA GLU A 263 47.89 -107.49 25.66
C GLU A 263 48.41 -106.34 24.76
N LYS A 264 49.33 -106.63 23.83
CA LYS A 264 49.78 -105.65 22.82
C LYS A 264 48.66 -105.24 21.88
N ARG A 265 47.85 -106.18 21.40
CA ARG A 265 46.69 -105.89 20.55
C ARG A 265 45.60 -105.11 21.29
N MET A 266 45.32 -105.46 22.55
CA MET A 266 44.36 -104.78 23.42
C MET A 266 44.77 -103.33 23.70
N ARG A 267 46.04 -103.08 24.04
CA ARG A 267 46.57 -101.71 24.19
C ARG A 267 46.47 -100.89 22.91
N LYS A 268 46.74 -101.51 21.74
CA LYS A 268 46.57 -100.83 20.45
C LYS A 268 45.11 -100.51 20.16
N LEU A 269 44.19 -101.42 20.52
CA LEU A 269 42.75 -101.23 20.35
C LEU A 269 42.22 -100.10 21.26
N VAL A 270 42.64 -100.06 22.53
CA VAL A 270 42.28 -98.98 23.46
C VAL A 270 42.77 -97.62 22.95
N LYS A 271 44.04 -97.51 22.52
CA LYS A 271 44.58 -96.26 21.95
C LYS A 271 43.83 -95.80 20.70
N LEU A 272 43.46 -96.74 19.82
CA LEU A 272 42.67 -96.41 18.63
C LEU A 272 41.23 -95.99 18.99
N GLN A 273 40.63 -96.63 20.00
CA GLN A 273 39.32 -96.27 20.53
C GLN A 273 39.33 -94.86 21.15
N GLU A 274 40.33 -94.54 21.97
CA GLU A 274 40.55 -93.21 22.55
C GLU A 274 40.72 -92.15 21.47
N ALA A 275 41.55 -92.42 20.45
CA ALA A 275 41.72 -91.52 19.30
C ALA A 275 40.39 -91.31 18.53
N LEU A 276 39.61 -92.37 18.29
CA LEU A 276 38.29 -92.25 17.69
C LEU A 276 37.33 -91.41 18.54
N THR A 277 37.33 -91.60 19.86
CA THR A 277 36.49 -90.78 20.76
C THR A 277 36.93 -89.33 20.76
N HIS A 278 38.23 -89.04 20.79
CA HIS A 278 38.78 -87.68 20.72
C HIS A 278 38.40 -86.98 19.41
N TRP A 279 38.54 -87.66 18.27
CA TRP A 279 38.15 -87.07 16.99
C TRP A 279 36.63 -86.91 16.85
N ARG A 280 35.82 -87.82 17.39
CA ARG A 280 34.36 -87.65 17.45
C ARG A 280 33.94 -86.46 18.30
N THR A 281 34.50 -86.30 19.50
CA THR A 281 34.21 -85.14 20.34
C THR A 281 34.69 -83.86 19.67
N LYS A 282 35.88 -83.85 19.06
CA LYS A 282 36.42 -82.67 18.36
C LYS A 282 35.61 -82.27 17.13
N ILE A 283 35.10 -83.23 16.35
CA ILE A 283 34.19 -82.96 15.23
C ILE A 283 32.86 -82.40 15.77
N SER A 284 32.32 -82.98 16.85
CA SER A 284 31.06 -82.53 17.45
C SER A 284 31.16 -81.12 18.04
N THR A 285 32.23 -80.79 18.76
CA THR A 285 32.43 -79.45 19.34
C THR A 285 32.64 -78.43 18.24
N ASN A 286 33.45 -78.74 17.22
CA ASN A 286 33.66 -77.85 16.08
C ASN A 286 32.34 -77.60 15.32
N SER A 287 31.54 -78.64 15.04
CA SER A 287 30.22 -78.48 14.40
C SER A 287 29.31 -77.55 15.21
N ARG A 288 29.26 -77.74 16.52
CA ARG A 288 28.43 -76.92 17.42
C ARG A 288 28.89 -75.46 17.41
N GLU A 289 30.18 -75.21 17.52
CA GLU A 289 30.72 -73.84 17.45
C GLU A 289 30.43 -73.17 16.11
N TRP A 290 30.54 -73.89 15.00
CA TRP A 290 30.18 -73.36 13.68
C TRP A 290 28.69 -73.06 13.56
N GLU A 291 27.83 -73.94 14.08
CA GLU A 291 26.38 -73.71 14.11
C GLU A 291 26.02 -72.48 14.95
N ASP A 292 26.62 -72.32 16.12
CA ASP A 292 26.37 -71.19 17.02
C ASP A 292 26.88 -69.87 16.41
N ARG A 293 28.12 -69.84 15.87
CA ARG A 293 28.65 -68.66 15.16
C ARG A 293 27.79 -68.28 13.96
N ASN A 294 27.39 -69.26 13.14
CA ASN A 294 26.61 -69.00 11.94
C ASN A 294 25.16 -68.58 12.28
N ARG A 295 24.62 -69.07 13.40
CA ARG A 295 23.32 -68.63 13.92
C ARG A 295 23.37 -67.17 14.40
N ALA A 296 24.41 -66.81 15.17
CA ALA A 296 24.61 -65.43 15.62
C ALA A 296 24.74 -64.46 14.43
N LEU A 297 25.63 -64.76 13.47
CA LEU A 297 25.82 -63.93 12.27
C LEU A 297 24.54 -63.79 11.43
N ARG A 298 23.73 -64.85 11.31
CA ARG A 298 22.43 -64.75 10.63
C ARG A 298 21.45 -63.87 11.38
N SER A 299 21.39 -63.98 12.70
CA SER A 299 20.50 -63.14 13.51
C SER A 299 20.88 -61.66 13.42
N GLU A 300 22.17 -61.33 13.48
CA GLU A 300 22.66 -59.96 13.30
C GLU A 300 22.37 -59.43 11.90
N LYS A 301 22.61 -60.24 10.86
CA LYS A 301 22.26 -59.89 9.47
C LYS A 301 20.77 -59.60 9.33
N GLU A 302 19.91 -60.41 9.94
CA GLU A 302 18.47 -60.23 9.86
C GLU A 302 18.02 -58.95 10.60
N ILE A 303 18.57 -58.68 11.78
CA ILE A 303 18.33 -57.45 12.52
C ILE A 303 18.75 -56.22 11.69
N MET A 304 19.97 -56.22 11.13
CA MET A 304 20.44 -55.15 10.24
C MET A 304 19.58 -55.00 9.00
N SER A 305 19.11 -56.10 8.40
CA SER A 305 18.22 -56.08 7.24
C SER A 305 16.85 -55.47 7.58
N ARG A 306 16.31 -55.72 8.77
CA ARG A 306 15.09 -55.06 9.26
C ARG A 306 15.31 -53.57 9.49
N HIS A 307 16.43 -53.18 10.12
CA HIS A 307 16.78 -51.76 10.28
C HIS A 307 16.94 -51.05 8.94
N TYR A 308 17.60 -51.69 7.97
CA TYR A 308 17.71 -51.17 6.61
C TYR A 308 16.34 -50.99 5.95
N SER A 309 15.46 -52.00 6.06
CA SER A 309 14.11 -51.93 5.48
C SER A 309 13.27 -50.83 6.13
N HIS A 310 13.35 -50.68 7.45
CA HIS A 310 12.67 -49.62 8.18
C HIS A 310 13.19 -48.22 7.79
N LEU A 311 14.51 -48.04 7.75
CA LEU A 311 15.13 -46.80 7.32
C LEU A 311 14.77 -46.46 5.86
N LYS A 312 14.76 -47.46 4.98
CA LYS A 312 14.36 -47.31 3.58
C LYS A 312 12.91 -46.87 3.46
N SER A 313 12.01 -47.49 4.22
CA SER A 313 10.60 -47.08 4.28
C SER A 313 10.44 -45.65 4.81
N ASN A 314 11.18 -45.27 5.86
CA ASN A 314 11.12 -43.92 6.41
C ASN A 314 11.66 -42.89 5.40
N MET A 315 12.74 -43.21 4.69
CA MET A 315 13.30 -42.36 3.64
C MET A 315 12.31 -42.17 2.48
N ASP A 316 11.66 -43.24 2.04
CA ASP A 316 10.69 -43.18 0.94
C ASP A 316 9.42 -42.41 1.38
N ASN A 317 8.95 -42.59 2.61
CA ASN A 317 7.86 -41.82 3.21
C ASN A 317 8.19 -40.33 3.32
N PHE A 318 9.40 -39.99 3.77
CA PHE A 318 9.85 -38.60 3.85
C PHE A 318 9.91 -37.97 2.46
N ARG A 319 10.48 -38.67 1.46
CA ARG A 319 10.54 -38.17 0.07
C ARG A 319 9.14 -37.99 -0.52
N ALA A 320 8.21 -38.90 -0.24
CA ALA A 320 6.81 -38.77 -0.66
C ALA A 320 6.12 -37.57 0.02
N ALA A 321 6.33 -37.37 1.32
CA ALA A 321 5.78 -36.24 2.06
C ALA A 321 6.31 -34.90 1.54
N GLN A 322 7.62 -34.79 1.30
CA GLN A 322 8.22 -33.59 0.70
C GLN A 322 7.75 -33.36 -0.73
N GLY A 323 7.62 -34.43 -1.53
CA GLY A 323 7.04 -34.36 -2.87
C GLY A 323 5.60 -33.84 -2.86
N ASN A 324 4.77 -34.31 -1.93
CA ASN A 324 3.39 -33.84 -1.75
C ASN A 324 3.33 -32.40 -1.24
N ARG A 325 4.22 -32.01 -0.31
CA ARG A 325 4.32 -30.63 0.18
C ARG A 325 4.69 -29.67 -0.94
N LEU A 326 5.70 -30.02 -1.75
CA LEU A 326 6.11 -29.24 -2.91
C LEU A 326 4.97 -29.13 -3.93
N LYS A 327 4.30 -30.26 -4.26
CA LYS A 327 3.14 -30.26 -5.15
C LYS A 327 2.04 -29.32 -4.66
N THR A 328 1.71 -29.38 -3.37
CA THR A 328 0.68 -28.53 -2.76
C THR A 328 1.05 -27.06 -2.86
N LEU A 329 2.31 -26.72 -2.54
CA LEU A 329 2.82 -25.36 -2.64
C LEU A 329 2.81 -24.83 -4.08
N THR A 330 3.22 -25.66 -5.05
CA THR A 330 3.21 -25.28 -6.47
C THR A 330 1.78 -25.07 -6.96
N LEU A 331 0.84 -25.93 -6.59
CA LEU A 331 -0.57 -25.78 -6.97
C LEU A 331 -1.19 -24.53 -6.33
N SER A 332 -0.97 -24.29 -5.03
CA SER A 332 -1.50 -23.09 -4.36
C SER A 332 -0.88 -21.81 -4.93
N SER A 333 0.43 -21.81 -5.18
CA SER A 333 1.14 -20.68 -5.79
C SER A 333 0.59 -20.38 -7.19
N ASN A 334 0.48 -21.40 -8.05
CA ASN A 334 -0.07 -21.21 -9.40
C ASN A 334 -1.52 -20.74 -9.37
N ALA A 335 -2.36 -21.28 -8.47
CA ALA A 335 -3.74 -20.80 -8.31
C ALA A 335 -3.80 -19.33 -7.90
N THR A 336 -2.95 -18.90 -6.94
CA THR A 336 -2.87 -17.48 -6.56
C THR A 336 -2.35 -16.61 -7.70
N LEU A 337 -1.35 -17.07 -8.46
CA LEU A 337 -0.84 -16.34 -9.61
C LEU A 337 -1.90 -16.18 -10.70
N GLU A 338 -2.69 -17.22 -10.98
CA GLU A 338 -3.82 -17.13 -11.90
C GLU A 338 -4.88 -16.14 -11.42
N GLU A 339 -5.20 -16.12 -10.13
CA GLU A 339 -6.16 -15.16 -9.57
C GLU A 339 -5.62 -13.72 -9.64
N LEU A 340 -4.35 -13.51 -9.30
CA LEU A 340 -3.70 -12.20 -9.42
C LEU A 340 -3.64 -11.74 -10.88
N ASN A 341 -3.33 -12.63 -11.83
CA ASN A 341 -3.32 -12.30 -13.25
C ASN A 341 -4.72 -11.91 -13.73
N LYS A 342 -5.78 -12.62 -13.31
CA LYS A 342 -7.16 -12.21 -13.60
C LYS A 342 -7.49 -10.82 -13.06
N LYS A 343 -7.09 -10.51 -11.83
CA LYS A 343 -7.27 -9.16 -11.24
C LYS A 343 -6.47 -8.11 -12.01
N HIS A 344 -5.26 -8.45 -12.45
CA HIS A 344 -4.42 -7.57 -13.26
C HIS A 344 -5.05 -7.28 -14.63
N GLU A 345 -5.53 -8.32 -15.34
CA GLU A 345 -6.23 -8.17 -16.62
C GLU A 345 -7.50 -7.31 -16.49
N LEU A 346 -8.28 -7.50 -15.41
CA LEU A 346 -9.45 -6.67 -15.12
C LEU A 346 -9.05 -5.20 -14.87
N ALA A 347 -8.04 -4.95 -14.05
CA ALA A 347 -7.54 -3.61 -13.78
C ALA A 347 -7.00 -2.95 -15.06
N GLU A 348 -6.25 -3.69 -15.87
CA GLU A 348 -5.74 -3.21 -17.16
C GLU A 348 -6.89 -2.87 -18.12
N ASN A 349 -7.94 -3.69 -18.17
CA ASN A 349 -9.12 -3.42 -18.98
C ASN A 349 -9.86 -2.17 -18.51
N VAL A 350 -10.06 -2.00 -17.19
CA VAL A 350 -10.67 -0.79 -16.61
C VAL A 350 -9.86 0.46 -16.97
N LEU A 351 -8.53 0.40 -16.86
CA LEU A 351 -7.66 1.51 -17.24
C LEU A 351 -7.73 1.82 -18.75
N LYS A 352 -7.65 0.80 -19.61
CA LYS A 352 -7.79 0.96 -21.07
C LYS A 352 -9.14 1.56 -21.46
N LEU A 353 -10.23 1.10 -20.84
CA LEU A 353 -11.57 1.66 -21.03
C LEU A 353 -11.62 3.12 -20.56
N SER A 354 -11.05 3.43 -19.39
CA SER A 354 -11.00 4.80 -18.89
C SER A 354 -10.22 5.75 -19.80
N GLU A 355 -9.10 5.30 -20.36
CA GLU A 355 -8.30 6.07 -21.31
C GLU A 355 -9.05 6.29 -22.63
N LEU A 356 -9.75 5.25 -23.12
CA LEU A 356 -10.58 5.35 -24.32
C LEU A 356 -11.74 6.32 -24.11
N CYS A 357 -12.46 6.22 -23.00
CA CYS A 357 -13.55 7.13 -22.64
C CYS A 357 -13.05 8.58 -22.48
N ARG A 358 -11.88 8.78 -21.85
CA ARG A 358 -11.26 10.10 -21.66
C ARG A 358 -10.95 10.82 -22.97
N LYS A 359 -10.83 10.13 -24.11
CA LYS A 359 -10.66 10.78 -25.42
C LYS A 359 -11.84 11.68 -25.78
N PHE A 360 -13.06 11.28 -25.41
CA PHE A 360 -14.30 11.99 -25.73
C PHE A 360 -14.67 13.06 -24.69
N GLU A 361 -13.95 13.14 -23.57
CA GLU A 361 -14.13 14.19 -22.56
C GLU A 361 -13.61 15.54 -23.09
N THR A 362 -14.33 16.62 -22.74
CA THR A 362 -13.93 18.00 -23.07
C THR A 362 -12.73 18.45 -22.24
N GLU A 363 -12.04 19.52 -22.64
CA GLU A 363 -10.90 20.06 -21.88
C GLU A 363 -11.30 20.46 -20.46
N GLN A 364 -12.51 20.97 -20.26
CA GLN A 364 -13.03 21.31 -18.93
C GLN A 364 -13.07 20.10 -18.00
N GLU A 365 -13.54 18.95 -18.50
CA GLU A 365 -13.65 17.72 -17.70
C GLU A 365 -12.32 16.98 -17.55
N LYS A 366 -11.40 17.18 -18.49
CA LYS A 366 -10.03 16.64 -18.38
C LYS A 366 -9.21 17.35 -17.30
N VAL A 367 -9.44 18.66 -17.12
CA VAL A 367 -8.74 19.51 -16.15
C VAL A 367 -9.45 19.49 -14.79
N ILE A 368 -10.79 19.47 -14.78
CA ILE A 368 -11.61 19.37 -13.55
C ILE A 368 -12.63 18.22 -13.69
N PRO A 369 -12.20 16.96 -13.47
CA PRO A 369 -13.08 15.80 -13.61
C PRO A 369 -14.21 15.74 -12.59
N PHE A 370 -14.06 16.40 -11.44
CA PHE A 370 -14.95 16.33 -10.29
C PHE A 370 -15.55 17.70 -9.94
N TYR A 371 -16.11 18.39 -10.93
CA TYR A 371 -16.72 19.70 -10.71
C TYR A 371 -17.96 19.61 -9.79
N VAL A 372 -17.94 20.40 -8.71
CA VAL A 372 -19.10 20.61 -7.85
C VAL A 372 -19.54 22.07 -8.00
N PRO A 373 -20.76 22.33 -8.50
CA PRO A 373 -21.34 23.67 -8.45
C PRO A 373 -21.51 24.09 -6.98
N PRO A 374 -21.11 25.30 -6.57
CA PRO A 374 -21.21 25.75 -5.16
C PRO A 374 -22.62 25.68 -4.57
N GLN A 375 -23.67 25.85 -5.39
CA GLN A 375 -25.05 25.67 -4.96
C GLN A 375 -25.46 24.21 -4.72
N ALA A 376 -24.82 23.24 -5.38
CA ALA A 376 -25.10 21.83 -5.19
C ALA A 376 -24.39 21.31 -3.92
N GLU A 377 -23.18 21.80 -3.63
CA GLU A 377 -22.41 21.49 -2.42
C GLU A 377 -23.18 21.84 -1.13
N ALA A 378 -23.88 22.99 -1.14
CA ALA A 378 -24.75 23.41 -0.04
C ALA A 378 -26.02 22.54 0.11
N LEU A 379 -26.55 21.98 -0.98
CA LEU A 379 -27.73 21.10 -0.97
C LEU A 379 -27.37 19.68 -0.52
N TYR A 380 -26.23 19.15 -0.95
CA TYR A 380 -25.73 17.85 -0.50
C TYR A 380 -25.37 17.87 0.99
N GLN A 381 -24.76 18.94 1.50
CA GLN A 381 -24.49 19.12 2.93
C GLN A 381 -25.76 19.23 3.77
N SER A 382 -26.84 19.82 3.24
CA SER A 382 -28.14 19.84 3.92
C SER A 382 -28.84 18.48 3.90
N GLU A 383 -28.76 17.72 2.80
CA GLU A 383 -29.36 16.39 2.71
C GLU A 383 -28.62 15.36 3.57
N GLU A 384 -27.28 15.39 3.62
CA GLU A 384 -26.49 14.55 4.53
C GLU A 384 -26.81 14.85 6.01
N ALA A 385 -27.03 16.12 6.36
CA ALA A 385 -27.43 16.52 7.71
C ALA A 385 -28.86 16.04 8.06
N GLU A 386 -29.80 16.11 7.12
CA GLU A 386 -31.18 15.62 7.32
C GLU A 386 -31.26 14.09 7.41
N VAL A 387 -30.46 13.36 6.63
CA VAL A 387 -30.38 11.89 6.70
C VAL A 387 -29.69 11.43 7.99
N ALA A 388 -28.65 12.15 8.44
CA ALA A 388 -28.02 11.92 9.74
C ALA A 388 -28.98 12.20 10.91
N GLU A 389 -29.77 13.29 10.86
CA GLU A 389 -30.82 13.57 11.85
C GLU A 389 -31.92 12.49 11.85
N ALA A 390 -32.35 12.01 10.68
CA ALA A 390 -33.34 10.94 10.57
C ALA A 390 -32.81 9.59 11.12
N ALA A 391 -31.52 9.30 10.92
CA ALA A 391 -30.88 8.12 11.50
C ALA A 391 -30.76 8.22 13.02
N GLN A 392 -30.40 9.40 13.56
CA GLN A 392 -30.34 9.67 14.99
C GLN A 392 -31.73 9.54 15.65
N GLN A 393 -32.78 10.09 15.01
CA GLN A 393 -34.16 10.01 15.50
C GLN A 393 -34.71 8.57 15.49
N SER A 394 -34.26 7.73 14.54
CA SER A 394 -34.62 6.30 14.52
C SER A 394 -33.93 5.50 15.63
N ALA A 395 -32.72 5.91 16.05
CA ALA A 395 -31.99 5.28 17.16
C ALA A 395 -32.55 5.69 18.54
N ASP A 396 -32.98 6.94 18.70
CA ASP A 396 -33.60 7.43 19.95
C ASP A 396 -35.03 6.90 20.17
N ALA A 397 -35.75 6.55 19.10
CA ALA A 397 -37.08 5.93 19.21
C ALA A 397 -37.04 4.48 19.75
N VAL A 398 -35.92 3.76 19.58
CA VAL A 398 -35.75 2.38 20.07
C VAL A 398 -35.23 2.36 21.53
N GLY A 399 -34.68 3.47 22.03
CA GLY A 399 -34.18 3.60 23.40
C GLY A 399 -35.23 3.87 24.48
N ALA A 400 -36.49 4.17 24.11
CA ALA A 400 -37.49 4.68 25.04
C ALA A 400 -38.52 3.65 25.56
N GLU A 401 -38.48 2.38 25.15
CA GLU A 401 -39.48 1.36 25.55
C GLU A 401 -38.98 0.25 26.50
N GLN A 402 -37.81 0.37 27.13
CA GLN A 402 -37.36 -0.60 28.15
C GLN A 402 -37.02 0.05 29.49
N SER A 403 -38.03 0.54 30.21
CA SER A 403 -37.89 0.80 31.65
C SER A 403 -39.22 0.79 32.41
N THR A 404 -40.04 -0.27 32.27
CA THR A 404 -41.05 -0.62 33.28
C THR A 404 -41.27 -2.13 33.39
N SER A 405 -40.62 -2.78 34.35
CA SER A 405 -41.26 -3.70 35.30
C SER A 405 -40.20 -4.47 36.09
N SER A 406 -40.08 -4.12 37.37
CA SER A 406 -39.48 -4.96 38.40
C SER A 406 -40.58 -5.85 38.99
N GLY A 407 -40.31 -7.15 39.10
CA GLY A 407 -41.20 -8.11 39.74
C GLY A 407 -40.53 -9.47 39.94
N GLN A 408 -40.21 -9.78 41.19
CA GLN A 408 -39.61 -11.01 41.70
C GLN A 408 -40.44 -12.27 41.35
N ALA A 409 -39.77 -13.41 41.12
CA ALA A 409 -40.17 -14.71 41.69
C ALA A 409 -39.11 -15.81 41.42
N ASP A 410 -38.89 -16.61 42.46
CA ASP A 410 -38.08 -17.81 42.56
C ASP A 410 -38.37 -18.91 41.51
N GLY A 411 -37.37 -19.75 41.24
CA GLY A 411 -37.55 -20.92 40.38
C GLY A 411 -36.32 -21.78 40.16
N ASN A 412 -35.82 -22.38 41.23
CA ASN A 412 -34.84 -23.46 41.26
C ASN A 412 -35.28 -24.67 40.41
N VAL A 413 -34.50 -25.08 39.39
CA VAL A 413 -34.39 -26.49 38.95
C VAL A 413 -32.97 -26.79 38.47
N LYS A 414 -32.36 -27.74 39.17
CA LYS A 414 -31.10 -28.44 38.85
C LYS A 414 -31.30 -29.45 37.71
N PHE A 415 -30.28 -29.60 36.86
CA PHE A 415 -29.72 -30.86 36.35
C PHE A 415 -28.25 -30.50 35.98
N ALA A 416 -27.18 -30.92 36.67
CA ALA A 416 -26.64 -32.28 36.84
C ALA A 416 -26.55 -32.99 35.47
N GLU A 417 -25.42 -33.46 34.96
CA GLU A 417 -24.17 -33.94 35.57
C GLU A 417 -23.14 -34.16 34.44
N GLN A 418 -21.85 -33.91 34.76
CA GLN A 418 -20.66 -34.76 34.53
C GLN A 418 -20.40 -35.39 33.15
N GLU A 419 -19.17 -35.63 32.69
CA GLU A 419 -17.78 -35.58 33.17
C GLU A 419 -16.93 -35.53 31.87
N GLY A 420 -15.83 -34.80 31.74
CA GLY A 420 -14.56 -35.12 32.38
C GLY A 420 -13.71 -36.04 31.50
N VAL A 421 -12.70 -35.50 30.80
CA VAL A 421 -11.27 -35.88 30.85
C VAL A 421 -10.52 -35.31 29.63
N GLN A 422 -9.38 -34.69 29.96
CA GLN A 422 -8.40 -34.03 29.09
C GLN A 422 -7.62 -35.02 28.21
N VAL A 423 -7.14 -34.56 27.05
CA VAL A 423 -5.72 -34.55 26.62
C VAL A 423 -5.59 -33.63 25.41
N GLU A 424 -4.47 -32.93 25.38
CA GLU A 424 -4.05 -31.79 24.54
C GLU A 424 -3.99 -32.08 23.03
N SER A 425 -4.36 -31.10 22.20
CA SER A 425 -3.70 -30.82 20.93
C SER A 425 -4.05 -29.41 20.42
N GLU A 426 -3.01 -28.74 19.95
CA GLU A 426 -2.90 -27.37 19.45
C GLU A 426 -3.73 -27.08 18.20
N ALA A 427 -4.19 -25.82 18.08
CA ALA A 427 -4.47 -25.01 16.88
C ALA A 427 -5.63 -24.04 17.20
N SER A 428 -5.37 -22.74 17.39
CA SER A 428 -5.41 -21.72 16.32
C SER A 428 -6.83 -21.39 15.86
N GLY A 429 -7.38 -20.30 16.39
CA GLY A 429 -8.66 -19.72 15.96
C GLY A 429 -9.16 -18.60 16.86
N THR A 430 -8.81 -17.35 16.52
CA THR A 430 -9.70 -16.17 16.50
C THR A 430 -10.75 -15.98 17.61
N ALA A 431 -10.56 -14.96 18.46
CA ALA A 431 -11.25 -13.65 18.34
C ALA A 431 -11.26 -12.82 19.65
N LYS A 432 -11.15 -11.49 19.46
CA LYS A 432 -11.56 -10.36 20.32
C LYS A 432 -10.71 -10.01 21.55
N SER A 433 -9.94 -8.94 21.40
CA SER A 433 -9.96 -7.85 22.38
C SER A 433 -10.27 -6.53 21.67
N LYS A 434 -11.18 -5.77 22.28
CA LYS A 434 -11.56 -4.40 21.91
C LYS A 434 -10.41 -3.47 22.28
N SER A 435 -10.08 -2.51 21.42
CA SER A 435 -9.62 -1.20 21.86
C SER A 435 -9.93 -0.16 20.80
N SER A 436 -10.91 0.68 21.14
CA SER A 436 -11.06 2.04 20.65
C SER A 436 -9.74 2.82 20.75
N ALA A 437 -9.32 3.46 19.67
CA ALA A 437 -8.54 4.69 19.71
C ALA A 437 -8.47 5.31 18.31
N ALA A 438 -9.35 6.27 18.06
CA ALA A 438 -9.18 7.25 17.01
C ALA A 438 -7.93 8.09 17.31
N VAL A 439 -7.02 8.22 16.34
CA VAL A 439 -5.98 9.25 16.34
C VAL A 439 -5.86 9.78 14.91
N ALA A 440 -6.58 10.87 14.67
CA ALA A 440 -6.41 11.72 13.50
C ALA A 440 -5.00 12.31 13.47
N ARG A 441 -4.33 12.23 12.32
CA ARG A 441 -3.16 13.08 11.99
C ARG A 441 -3.23 13.51 10.53
N THR A 442 -3.57 14.79 10.37
CA THR A 442 -3.47 15.60 9.17
C THR A 442 -2.05 15.62 8.60
N ALA A 443 -1.90 15.36 7.30
CA ALA A 443 -0.69 15.72 6.55
C ALA A 443 -1.03 15.93 5.05
N SER A 444 -1.07 17.19 4.65
CA SER A 444 -0.95 17.65 3.26
C SER A 444 0.52 17.57 2.81
N GLY A 445 0.77 16.92 1.68
CA GLY A 445 2.09 16.89 1.04
C GLY A 445 2.20 15.80 -0.02
N ALA A 446 2.04 16.18 -1.29
CA ALA A 446 2.36 15.43 -2.52
C ALA A 446 2.33 13.89 -2.41
N GLN A 447 1.12 13.32 -2.41
CA GLN A 447 0.88 11.89 -2.28
C GLN A 447 1.42 11.12 -3.49
N ARG A 448 2.42 10.27 -3.26
CA ARG A 448 2.56 9.03 -4.06
C ARG A 448 1.24 8.26 -3.94
N PRO A 449 0.74 7.61 -5.01
CA PRO A 449 -0.53 6.89 -4.95
C PRO A 449 -0.48 5.90 -3.79
N ARG A 450 -1.30 6.17 -2.76
CA ARG A 450 -1.51 5.26 -1.64
C ARG A 450 -2.33 4.10 -2.19
N PHE A 451 -1.66 3.00 -2.50
CA PHE A 451 -2.33 1.77 -2.88
C PHE A 451 -2.99 1.19 -1.63
N SER A 452 -4.24 1.57 -1.40
CA SER A 452 -5.12 0.99 -0.40
C SER A 452 -6.09 0.03 -1.10
N ALA A 453 -6.41 -1.09 -0.46
CA ALA A 453 -7.48 -1.98 -0.91
C ALA A 453 -8.87 -1.37 -0.66
N LEU A 454 -8.94 -0.33 0.17
CA LEU A 454 -10.13 0.44 0.48
C LEU A 454 -10.05 1.81 -0.19
N GLY A 455 -11.19 2.33 -0.62
CA GLY A 455 -11.36 3.69 -1.13
C GLY A 455 -11.31 4.65 0.05
N VAL A 456 -10.56 5.71 -0.16
CA VAL A 456 -10.22 6.69 0.86
C VAL A 456 -10.68 8.05 0.35
N ASP A 457 -11.24 8.87 1.23
CA ASP A 457 -11.63 10.23 0.87
C ASP A 457 -10.41 11.16 0.73
N ASP A 458 -10.64 12.43 0.41
CA ASP A 458 -9.56 13.42 0.30
C ASP A 458 -8.86 13.71 1.65
N GLN A 459 -9.45 13.30 2.77
CA GLN A 459 -8.93 13.50 4.12
C GLN A 459 -8.18 12.30 4.69
N GLY A 460 -8.25 11.14 4.02
CA GLY A 460 -7.55 9.94 4.44
C GLY A 460 -8.42 8.94 5.22
N GLU A 461 -9.73 9.17 5.32
CA GLU A 461 -10.68 8.29 6.01
C GLU A 461 -11.24 7.22 5.06
N GLU A 462 -11.54 6.03 5.61
CA GLU A 462 -12.12 4.93 4.85
C GLU A 462 -13.55 5.30 4.41
N VAL A 463 -13.77 5.30 3.10
CA VAL A 463 -15.10 5.52 2.51
C VAL A 463 -15.86 4.20 2.52
N GLU A 464 -17.15 4.25 2.79
CA GLU A 464 -17.98 3.05 2.73
C GLU A 464 -18.09 2.56 1.27
N GLU A 465 -18.18 1.23 1.04
CA GLU A 465 -18.18 0.65 -0.32
C GLU A 465 -19.29 1.22 -1.23
N TRP A 466 -20.41 1.66 -0.63
CA TRP A 466 -21.52 2.30 -1.32
C TRP A 466 -21.16 3.66 -1.93
N ASP A 467 -20.22 4.37 -1.32
CA ASP A 467 -19.87 5.75 -1.68
C ASP A 467 -18.61 5.87 -2.55
N TYR A 468 -17.89 4.77 -2.80
CA TYR A 468 -16.67 4.75 -3.63
C TYR A 468 -16.83 5.37 -5.02
N LEU A 469 -18.02 5.22 -5.62
CA LEU A 469 -18.28 5.64 -6.99
C LEU A 469 -18.99 6.99 -7.10
N ASN A 470 -19.25 7.68 -5.98
CA ASN A 470 -20.01 8.94 -6.00
C ASN A 470 -19.39 10.01 -6.91
N ARG A 471 -18.06 10.12 -6.92
CA ARG A 471 -17.33 11.03 -7.84
C ARG A 471 -17.48 10.64 -9.30
N PHE A 472 -17.45 9.33 -9.59
CA PHE A 472 -17.67 8.81 -10.94
C PHE A 472 -19.10 9.11 -11.40
N PHE A 473 -20.10 8.88 -10.54
CA PHE A 473 -21.51 9.14 -10.86
C PHE A 473 -21.79 10.63 -11.06
N ARG A 474 -21.15 11.54 -10.30
CA ARG A 474 -21.24 12.99 -10.56
C ARG A 474 -20.75 13.35 -11.95
N ARG A 475 -19.59 12.82 -12.36
CA ARG A 475 -19.05 13.02 -13.70
C ARG A 475 -19.93 12.42 -14.80
N PHE A 476 -20.47 11.23 -14.56
CA PHE A 476 -21.43 10.59 -15.46
C PHE A 476 -22.71 11.42 -15.63
N ASN A 477 -23.31 11.87 -14.53
CA ASN A 477 -24.53 12.67 -14.55
C ASN A 477 -24.35 14.00 -15.28
N LYS A 478 -23.18 14.65 -15.12
CA LYS A 478 -22.86 15.85 -15.89
C LYS A 478 -22.85 15.57 -17.40
N ALA A 479 -22.18 14.51 -17.85
CA ALA A 479 -22.18 14.13 -19.25
C ALA A 479 -23.60 13.79 -19.78
N VAL A 480 -24.46 13.20 -18.94
CA VAL A 480 -25.88 12.97 -19.28
C VAL A 480 -26.64 14.30 -19.45
N LEU A 481 -26.44 15.26 -18.56
CA LEU A 481 -27.07 16.59 -18.66
C LEU A 481 -26.60 17.36 -19.89
N ASP A 482 -25.31 17.30 -20.22
CA ASP A 482 -24.75 17.93 -21.41
C ASP A 482 -25.30 17.28 -22.68
N ASN A 483 -25.40 15.94 -22.72
CA ASN A 483 -26.01 15.24 -23.84
C ASN A 483 -27.50 15.60 -24.01
N ALA A 484 -28.25 15.69 -22.92
CA ALA A 484 -29.65 16.13 -22.96
C ALA A 484 -29.81 17.58 -23.46
N CYS A 485 -28.89 18.48 -23.09
CA CYS A 485 -28.85 19.84 -23.62
C CYS A 485 -28.58 19.85 -25.14
N ILE A 486 -27.62 19.05 -25.60
CA ILE A 486 -27.29 18.90 -27.03
C ILE A 486 -28.49 18.36 -27.80
N ASP A 487 -29.15 17.33 -27.30
CA ASP A 487 -30.33 16.74 -27.94
C ASP A 487 -31.48 17.77 -28.07
N LYS A 488 -31.67 18.62 -27.04
CA LYS A 488 -32.67 19.68 -27.06
C LYS A 488 -32.36 20.76 -28.11
N GLU A 489 -31.11 21.22 -28.19
CA GLU A 489 -30.70 22.20 -29.20
C GLU A 489 -30.75 21.60 -30.61
N LYS A 490 -30.37 20.33 -30.77
CA LYS A 490 -30.50 19.61 -32.05
C LYS A 490 -31.96 19.54 -32.49
N ALA A 491 -32.87 19.14 -31.60
CA ALA A 491 -34.30 19.07 -31.92
C ALA A 491 -34.87 20.45 -32.30
N ARG A 492 -34.41 21.52 -31.63
CA ARG A 492 -34.77 22.89 -31.99
C ARG A 492 -34.26 23.25 -33.39
N LEU A 493 -32.98 23.01 -33.68
CA LEU A 493 -32.37 23.30 -34.97
C LEU A 493 -33.00 22.48 -36.11
N GLU A 494 -33.36 21.23 -35.86
CA GLU A 494 -34.08 20.39 -36.83
C GLU A 494 -35.45 20.97 -37.14
N LYS A 495 -36.17 21.48 -36.13
CA LYS A 495 -37.45 22.16 -36.33
C LYS A 495 -37.28 23.47 -37.10
N GLU A 496 -36.32 24.30 -36.74
CA GLU A 496 -36.01 25.54 -37.47
C GLU A 496 -35.59 25.25 -38.92
N ASN A 497 -34.80 24.21 -39.17
CA ASN A 497 -34.40 23.80 -40.52
C ASN A 497 -35.59 23.24 -41.32
N ALA A 498 -36.48 22.47 -40.69
CA ALA A 498 -37.71 22.02 -41.33
C ALA A 498 -38.60 23.21 -41.71
N ASP A 499 -38.74 24.20 -40.82
CA ASP A 499 -39.48 25.43 -41.07
C ASP A 499 -38.85 26.24 -42.21
N LEU A 500 -37.52 26.41 -42.21
CA LEU A 500 -36.79 27.11 -43.28
C LEU A 500 -36.90 26.39 -44.63
N ARG A 501 -36.81 25.05 -44.65
CA ARG A 501 -37.04 24.25 -45.86
C ARG A 501 -38.46 24.38 -46.36
N SER A 502 -39.45 24.40 -45.46
CA SER A 502 -40.85 24.63 -45.82
C SER A 502 -41.06 26.03 -46.40
N ILE A 503 -40.47 27.06 -45.79
CA ILE A 503 -40.53 28.44 -46.27
C ILE A 503 -39.85 28.55 -47.64
N LEU A 504 -38.65 27.98 -47.80
CA LEU A 504 -37.92 28.00 -49.07
C LEU A 504 -38.71 27.28 -50.17
N LYS A 505 -39.30 26.11 -49.86
CA LYS A 505 -40.20 25.41 -50.77
C LYS A 505 -41.37 26.31 -51.19
N GLN A 506 -42.03 26.97 -50.23
CA GLN A 506 -43.11 27.92 -50.50
C GLN A 506 -42.66 29.12 -51.36
N TYR A 507 -41.44 29.64 -51.16
CA TYR A 507 -40.88 30.71 -51.99
C TYR A 507 -40.58 30.23 -53.42
N LEU A 508 -40.00 29.04 -53.58
CA LEU A 508 -39.73 28.44 -54.90
C LEU A 508 -41.02 28.13 -55.65
N ASP A 509 -42.03 27.59 -54.95
CA ASP A 509 -43.39 27.40 -55.45
C ASP A 509 -44.07 28.75 -55.78
N GLY A 510 -43.69 29.84 -55.12
CA GLY A 510 -44.17 31.19 -55.46
C GLY A 510 -43.52 31.81 -56.71
N ILE A 511 -42.34 31.33 -57.11
CA ILE A 511 -41.55 31.85 -58.25
C ILE A 511 -41.71 30.95 -59.49
N SER A 512 -41.79 29.64 -59.29
CA SER A 512 -41.97 28.63 -60.33
C SER A 512 -43.45 28.30 -60.52
N VAL A 513 -43.90 28.12 -61.75
CA VAL A 513 -45.26 27.66 -62.03
C VAL A 513 -45.26 26.13 -61.96
N ASN A 514 -45.66 25.59 -60.81
CA ASN A 514 -45.72 24.15 -60.53
C ASN A 514 -47.17 23.68 -60.33
N ASP A 515 -47.48 22.41 -60.60
CA ASP A 515 -48.87 21.89 -60.52
C ASP A 515 -49.47 22.01 -59.11
N ASP A 516 -48.63 21.85 -58.07
CA ASP A 516 -49.02 22.03 -56.65
C ASP A 516 -49.47 23.48 -56.34
N VAL A 517 -48.92 24.47 -57.06
CA VAL A 517 -49.24 25.90 -56.90
C VAL A 517 -50.58 26.23 -57.54
N MET A 518 -50.89 25.59 -58.67
CA MET A 518 -52.17 25.74 -59.37
C MET A 518 -53.31 25.03 -58.65
N ASN A 519 -53.02 23.91 -57.98
CA ASN A 519 -53.97 23.15 -57.16
C ASN A 519 -54.23 23.78 -55.77
N ASN A 520 -53.35 24.67 -55.30
CA ASN A 520 -53.60 25.42 -54.07
C ASN A 520 -54.67 26.51 -54.32
N PRO A 521 -55.85 26.45 -53.67
CA PRO A 521 -56.96 27.38 -53.90
C PRO A 521 -56.69 28.82 -53.42
N VAL A 522 -55.51 29.05 -52.81
CA VAL A 522 -55.06 30.34 -52.27
C VAL A 522 -53.72 30.70 -52.92
N ASN A 523 -53.72 30.84 -54.25
CA ASN A 523 -52.56 31.27 -55.03
C ASN A 523 -52.77 32.69 -55.61
N PRO A 524 -51.69 33.43 -55.92
CA PRO A 524 -51.77 34.72 -56.60
C PRO A 524 -51.90 34.61 -58.13
N LEU A 525 -51.62 33.44 -58.72
CA LEU A 525 -51.66 33.19 -60.16
C LEU A 525 -53.10 33.05 -60.71
N MET A 526 -54.05 32.55 -59.90
CA MET A 526 -55.45 32.36 -60.31
C MET A 526 -56.41 32.60 -59.14
N VAL A 527 -56.83 33.86 -58.97
CA VAL A 527 -57.70 34.28 -57.86
C VAL A 527 -59.17 34.01 -58.19
N VAL A 528 -59.78 33.05 -57.49
CA VAL A 528 -61.21 32.73 -57.60
C VAL A 528 -61.95 33.18 -56.33
N ASN A 529 -63.07 33.90 -56.48
CA ASN A 529 -63.97 34.30 -55.39
C ASN A 529 -63.31 35.04 -54.22
N ASN A 530 -62.37 35.95 -54.49
CA ASN A 530 -61.63 36.74 -53.50
C ASN A 530 -60.96 35.92 -52.36
N ARG A 531 -60.73 34.61 -52.56
CA ARG A 531 -60.22 33.71 -51.52
C ARG A 531 -58.83 34.10 -51.01
N LEU A 532 -57.99 34.65 -51.90
CA LEU A 532 -56.66 35.16 -51.54
C LEU A 532 -56.74 36.40 -50.63
N GLN A 533 -57.61 37.38 -50.92
CA GLN A 533 -57.72 38.57 -50.07
C GLN A 533 -58.25 38.21 -48.68
N VAL A 534 -59.24 37.31 -48.58
CA VAL A 534 -59.80 36.87 -47.29
C VAL A 534 -58.72 36.20 -46.42
N THR A 535 -57.99 35.23 -46.98
CA THR A 535 -56.94 34.50 -46.25
C THR A 535 -55.75 35.37 -45.86
N LEU A 536 -55.37 36.37 -46.67
CA LEU A 536 -54.35 37.36 -46.30
C LEU A 536 -54.83 38.25 -45.14
N THR A 537 -56.09 38.69 -45.14
CA THR A 537 -56.64 39.48 -44.03
C THR A 537 -56.76 38.67 -42.74
N GLU A 538 -57.12 37.39 -42.83
CA GLU A 538 -57.14 36.48 -41.67
C GLU A 538 -55.75 36.20 -41.14
N ARG A 539 -54.75 35.91 -42.00
CA ARG A 539 -53.35 35.77 -41.56
C ARG A 539 -52.81 37.04 -40.92
N ASN A 540 -53.15 38.21 -41.45
CA ASN A 540 -52.72 39.49 -40.88
C ASN A 540 -53.34 39.74 -39.51
N LYS A 541 -54.64 39.46 -39.34
CA LYS A 541 -55.31 39.50 -38.02
C LYS A 541 -54.69 38.50 -37.04
N ALA A 542 -54.44 37.27 -37.47
CA ALA A 542 -53.84 36.23 -36.63
C ALA A 542 -52.40 36.58 -36.20
N ARG A 543 -51.59 37.13 -37.11
CA ARG A 543 -50.24 37.64 -36.79
C ARG A 543 -50.30 38.79 -35.78
N GLN A 544 -51.19 39.75 -35.96
CA GLN A 544 -51.39 40.86 -35.02
C GLN A 544 -51.83 40.36 -33.63
N GLN A 545 -52.76 39.40 -33.56
CA GLN A 545 -53.17 38.77 -32.31
C GLN A 545 -52.03 38.01 -31.63
N ALA A 546 -51.22 37.26 -32.37
CA ALA A 546 -50.06 36.57 -31.83
C ALA A 546 -48.99 37.53 -31.29
N THR A 547 -48.75 38.66 -31.97
CA THR A 547 -47.84 39.71 -31.47
C THR A 547 -48.37 40.35 -30.19
N LEU A 548 -49.68 40.61 -30.10
CA LEU A 548 -50.33 41.16 -28.90
C LEU A 548 -50.28 40.20 -27.70
N LEU A 549 -50.45 38.89 -27.93
CA LEU A 549 -50.30 37.88 -26.88
C LEU A 549 -48.85 37.80 -26.36
N ARG A 550 -47.88 37.90 -27.27
CA ARG A 550 -46.45 37.87 -26.90
C ARG A 550 -46.03 39.13 -26.13
N THR A 551 -46.58 40.30 -26.45
CA THR A 551 -46.34 41.53 -25.69
C THR A 551 -47.06 41.55 -24.34
N GLN A 552 -48.24 40.93 -24.23
CA GLN A 552 -48.92 40.74 -22.93
C GLN A 552 -48.16 39.78 -22.01
N GLN A 553 -47.59 38.69 -22.53
CA GLN A 553 -46.74 37.76 -21.74
C GLN A 553 -45.43 38.40 -21.27
N ALA A 554 -44.83 39.28 -22.08
CA ALA A 554 -43.64 40.04 -21.71
C ALA A 554 -43.91 41.16 -20.67
N ALA A 555 -45.12 41.72 -20.67
CA ALA A 555 -45.53 42.72 -19.66
C ALA A 555 -45.89 42.09 -18.30
N GLY A 556 -46.43 40.87 -18.29
CA GLY A 556 -46.76 40.15 -17.05
C GLY A 556 -45.53 39.68 -16.26
N THR A 557 -44.36 39.56 -16.88
CA THR A 557 -43.13 39.05 -16.25
C THR A 557 -42.31 40.12 -15.50
N GLN A 558 -42.72 41.39 -15.53
CA GLN A 558 -42.10 42.46 -14.72
C GLN A 558 -42.87 42.79 -13.42
N GLY A 559 -44.00 42.12 -13.17
CA GLY A 559 -44.89 42.40 -12.03
C GLY A 559 -44.93 41.38 -10.90
N THR A 560 -44.32 40.20 -11.04
CA THR A 560 -44.33 39.15 -10.00
C THR A 560 -42.98 38.42 -9.94
N ALA A 561 -41.95 39.14 -9.50
CA ALA A 561 -40.65 38.56 -9.10
C ALA A 561 -40.44 38.62 -7.58
N ALA A 562 -41.53 38.70 -6.80
CA ALA A 562 -41.51 38.57 -5.35
C ALA A 562 -42.66 37.64 -4.93
N ALA A 563 -42.31 36.58 -4.19
CA ALA A 563 -43.17 35.52 -3.65
C ALA A 563 -43.43 34.29 -4.55
N ALA A 564 -42.42 33.42 -4.67
CA ALA A 564 -42.60 31.95 -4.71
C ALA A 564 -41.23 31.25 -4.59
N ALA A 565 -40.63 31.30 -3.40
CA ALA A 565 -39.53 30.42 -3.02
C ALA A 565 -39.89 29.82 -1.66
N ALA A 566 -40.62 28.70 -1.70
CA ALA A 566 -40.79 27.77 -0.60
C ALA A 566 -41.14 26.41 -1.23
N PRO A 567 -40.23 25.43 -1.26
CA PRO A 567 -40.60 24.07 -1.58
C PRO A 567 -41.36 23.50 -0.37
N GLN A 568 -42.65 23.24 -0.54
CA GLN A 568 -43.39 22.40 0.40
C GLN A 568 -42.94 20.95 0.18
N VAL A 569 -42.25 20.41 1.17
CA VAL A 569 -42.16 18.98 1.42
C VAL A 569 -43.57 18.49 1.77
N VAL A 570 -44.10 17.55 1.00
CA VAL A 570 -45.17 16.65 1.45
C VAL A 570 -44.78 15.23 1.03
N PRO A 571 -44.68 14.29 1.97
CA PRO A 571 -44.40 12.89 1.67
C PRO A 571 -45.68 12.22 1.17
N VAL A 572 -45.57 11.07 0.49
CA VAL A 572 -46.37 9.86 0.79
C VAL A 572 -46.06 8.74 -0.22
N TYR A 573 -45.84 7.59 0.38
CA TYR A 573 -45.72 6.23 -0.15
C TYR A 573 -46.89 5.76 -1.06
N ALA A 574 -46.55 4.71 -1.82
CA ALA A 574 -47.34 3.51 -2.12
C ALA A 574 -48.04 3.33 -3.49
N HIS A 575 -47.53 2.30 -4.19
CA HIS A 575 -48.22 1.15 -4.80
C HIS A 575 -48.73 1.14 -6.26
N ALA A 576 -48.44 -0.03 -6.87
CA ALA A 576 -49.02 -0.72 -8.03
C ALA A 576 -48.63 -0.13 -9.40
N GLY A 577 -48.15 -0.88 -10.40
CA GLY A 577 -48.40 -2.27 -10.76
C GLY A 577 -49.00 -2.29 -12.18
N SER A 578 -48.53 -3.20 -13.05
CA SER A 578 -49.04 -3.51 -14.40
C SER A 578 -48.60 -2.60 -15.57
N SER A 579 -47.59 -3.02 -16.32
CA SER A 579 -47.73 -3.82 -17.56
C SER A 579 -46.38 -4.33 -18.03
#